data_AF-A0A963XB67-F1
#
_entry.id   AF-A0A963XB67-F1
#
_cell.length_a   1.000
_cell.length_b   1.000
_cell.length_c   1.000
_cell.angle_alpha   90.00
_cell.angle_beta   90.00
_cell.angle_gamma   90.00
#
_symmetry.space_group_name_H-M   'P 1'
#
loop_
_entity.id
_entity.type
_entity.pdbx_description
1 polymer ?
#
loop_
_entity_poly.entity_id
_entity_poly.type
_entity_poly.pdbx_seq_one_letter_code
_entity_poly.pdbx_strand_id
1 'polypeptide(L)'
;VYHKRLEAEIADLHQKEAALLFTSAYIANDATLSTLPKLFPGLIIYSDELNHASMIEGIKRNGGAKRIWRHNDLAHLRELMAADDPAAPKLIAFESVYSMDGDISPMEAVCDIAQEFGALTYLDEVHAVGMYGPRGAGVAEKLGLMGRIDIINATLAKAYGVMGGYIAAS
;
A
#
# COMPACT_ATOMS: atom_id res chain seq x y z
N VAL A 1 3.38 18.25 19.62
CA VAL A 1 3.92 17.20 20.53
C VAL A 1 3.25 15.86 20.28
N TYR A 2 1.91 15.75 20.37
CA TYR A 2 1.19 14.49 20.16
C TYR A 2 1.36 13.89 18.75
N HIS A 3 1.19 14.68 17.67
CA HIS A 3 1.37 14.19 16.29
C HIS A 3 2.73 13.52 16.08
N LYS A 4 3.83 14.20 16.44
CA LYS A 4 5.19 13.64 16.34
C LYS A 4 5.39 12.33 17.11
N ARG A 5 4.79 12.21 18.31
CA ARG A 5 4.89 10.98 19.10
C ARG A 5 4.13 9.84 18.44
N LEU A 6 2.95 10.12 17.92
CA LEU A 6 2.14 9.13 17.22
C LEU A 6 2.80 8.70 15.90
N GLU A 7 3.36 9.63 15.14
CA GLU A 7 4.14 9.31 13.93
C GLU A 7 5.35 8.43 14.26
N ALA A 8 6.08 8.74 15.34
CA ALA A 8 7.19 7.89 15.78
C ALA A 8 6.74 6.49 16.22
N GLU A 9 5.61 6.37 16.93
CA GLU A 9 5.04 5.09 17.33
C GLU A 9 4.59 4.26 16.11
N ILE A 10 3.98 4.90 15.10
CA ILE A 10 3.57 4.24 13.86
C ILE A 10 4.79 3.80 13.05
N ALA A 11 5.83 4.62 12.96
CA ALA A 11 7.08 4.27 12.30
C ALA A 11 7.74 3.05 12.98
N ASP A 12 7.79 3.03 14.31
CA ASP A 12 8.29 1.89 15.09
C ASP A 12 7.42 0.63 14.93
N LEU A 13 6.09 0.77 14.92
CA LEU A 13 5.17 -0.35 14.70
C LEU A 13 5.48 -1.07 13.38
N HIS A 14 5.65 -0.30 12.30
CA HIS A 14 5.86 -0.82 10.94
C HIS A 14 7.33 -1.06 10.57
N GLN A 15 8.26 -0.80 11.50
CA GLN A 15 9.71 -0.88 11.28
C GLN A 15 10.15 -0.04 10.07
N LYS A 16 9.69 1.21 10.04
CA LYS A 16 9.94 2.23 9.01
C LYS A 16 10.66 3.44 9.62
N GLU A 17 11.38 4.23 8.83
CA GLU A 17 12.10 5.39 9.40
C GLU A 17 11.15 6.55 9.71
N ALA A 18 10.06 6.69 8.94
CA ALA A 18 9.07 7.73 9.16
C ALA A 18 7.63 7.27 8.94
N ALA A 19 6.70 8.01 9.54
CA ALA A 19 5.27 7.94 9.27
C ALA A 19 4.67 9.34 9.16
N LEU A 20 3.56 9.44 8.45
CA LEU A 20 2.85 10.71 8.24
C LEU A 20 1.36 10.53 8.49
N LEU A 21 0.81 11.36 9.38
CA LEU A 21 -0.61 11.33 9.73
C LEU A 21 -1.49 12.09 8.73
N PHE A 22 -2.68 11.54 8.50
CA PHE A 22 -3.76 12.14 7.73
C PHE A 22 -5.07 12.08 8.52
N THR A 23 -6.06 12.87 8.09
CA THR A 23 -7.39 12.93 8.72
C THR A 23 -8.17 11.61 8.61
N SER A 24 -7.86 10.78 7.61
CA SER A 24 -8.38 9.42 7.47
C SER A 24 -7.48 8.59 6.56
N ALA A 25 -7.62 7.26 6.61
CA ALA A 25 -6.90 6.37 5.68
C ALA A 25 -7.38 6.55 4.23
N TYR A 26 -8.62 7.03 4.04
CA TYR A 26 -9.10 7.42 2.72
C TYR A 26 -8.24 8.55 2.14
N ILE A 27 -8.03 9.61 2.93
CA ILE A 27 -7.21 10.76 2.50
C ILE A 27 -5.74 10.38 2.38
N ALA A 28 -5.22 9.51 3.26
CA ALA A 28 -3.85 8.99 3.14
C ALA A 28 -3.64 8.28 1.78
N ASN A 29 -4.54 7.38 1.40
CA ASN A 29 -4.54 6.73 0.08
C ASN A 29 -4.63 7.74 -1.08
N ASP A 30 -5.67 8.56 -1.09
CA ASP A 30 -5.92 9.52 -2.18
C ASP A 30 -4.74 10.48 -2.36
N ALA A 31 -4.28 11.10 -1.27
CA ALA A 31 -3.19 12.07 -1.30
C ALA A 31 -1.87 11.43 -1.73
N THR A 32 -1.54 10.25 -1.21
CA THR A 32 -0.26 9.59 -1.50
C THR A 32 -0.21 9.10 -2.94
N LEU A 33 -1.20 8.31 -3.36
CA LEU A 33 -1.23 7.72 -4.71
C LEU A 33 -1.37 8.77 -5.81
N SER A 34 -2.00 9.91 -5.54
CA SER A 34 -2.09 11.01 -6.51
C SER A 34 -0.85 11.91 -6.55
N THR A 35 -0.01 11.88 -5.51
CA THR A 35 1.22 12.67 -5.41
C THR A 35 2.42 11.92 -5.99
N LEU A 36 2.48 10.60 -5.81
CA LEU A 36 3.59 9.76 -6.29
C LEU A 36 3.89 9.94 -7.79
N PRO A 37 2.91 10.01 -8.72
CA PRO A 37 3.19 10.28 -10.14
C PRO A 37 3.87 11.63 -10.42
N LYS A 38 3.75 12.61 -9.51
CA LYS A 38 4.46 13.90 -9.61
C LYS A 38 5.90 13.81 -9.14
N LEU A 39 6.18 12.90 -8.20
CA LEU A 39 7.53 12.64 -7.68
C LEU A 39 8.32 11.72 -8.61
N PHE A 40 7.63 10.81 -9.30
CA PHE A 40 8.20 9.86 -10.25
C PHE A 40 7.60 10.09 -11.65
N PRO A 41 8.17 11.01 -12.45
CA PRO A 41 7.69 11.23 -13.81
C PRO A 41 7.66 9.94 -14.63
N GLY A 42 6.50 9.62 -15.22
CA GLY A 42 6.30 8.39 -15.98
C GLY A 42 5.88 7.17 -15.15
N LEU A 43 5.54 7.35 -13.86
CA LEU A 43 5.07 6.27 -13.00
C LEU A 43 3.89 5.51 -13.61
N ILE A 44 4.03 4.19 -13.65
CA ILE A 44 2.96 3.25 -13.98
C ILE A 44 2.48 2.58 -12.70
N ILE A 45 1.18 2.73 -12.38
CA ILE A 45 0.57 2.10 -11.21
C ILE A 45 -0.22 0.85 -11.61
N TYR A 46 0.12 -0.28 -11.01
CA TYR A 46 -0.54 -1.57 -11.17
C TYR A 46 -1.49 -1.77 -9.97
N SER A 47 -2.79 -1.61 -10.20
CA SER A 47 -3.82 -1.67 -9.17
C SER A 47 -4.57 -3.00 -9.22
N ASP A 48 -4.74 -3.65 -8.07
CA ASP A 48 -5.68 -4.77 -7.96
C ASP A 48 -7.09 -4.29 -8.34
N GLU A 49 -7.88 -5.13 -9.00
CA GLU A 49 -9.23 -4.78 -9.47
C GLU A 49 -10.23 -4.54 -8.34
N LEU A 50 -10.01 -5.11 -7.14
CA LEU A 50 -10.85 -4.93 -5.97
C LEU A 50 -10.31 -3.91 -4.96
N ASN A 51 -9.25 -3.17 -5.32
CA ASN A 51 -8.72 -2.11 -4.47
C ASN A 51 -9.80 -1.12 -4.02
N HIS A 52 -9.70 -0.71 -2.76
CA HIS A 52 -10.62 0.21 -2.12
C HIS A 52 -10.75 1.51 -2.92
N ALA A 53 -11.96 2.10 -2.89
CA ALA A 53 -12.29 3.31 -3.63
C ALA A 53 -11.29 4.46 -3.42
N SER A 54 -10.75 4.63 -2.21
CA SER A 54 -9.74 5.67 -1.94
C SER A 54 -8.45 5.49 -2.76
N MET A 55 -8.02 4.25 -2.98
CA MET A 55 -6.84 3.96 -3.80
C MET A 55 -7.15 4.26 -5.26
N ILE A 56 -8.31 3.79 -5.74
CA ILE A 56 -8.77 4.05 -7.12
C ILE A 56 -8.85 5.55 -7.41
N GLU A 57 -9.42 6.33 -6.50
CA GLU A 57 -9.53 7.79 -6.65
C GLU A 57 -8.15 8.45 -6.69
N GLY A 58 -7.24 8.09 -5.79
CA GLY A 58 -5.86 8.58 -5.79
C GLY A 58 -5.10 8.26 -7.09
N ILE A 59 -5.22 7.03 -7.58
CA ILE A 59 -4.56 6.57 -8.82
C ILE A 59 -5.14 7.26 -10.07
N LYS A 60 -6.44 7.56 -10.08
CA LYS A 60 -7.06 8.30 -11.19
C LYS A 60 -6.72 9.78 -11.15
N ARG A 61 -6.56 10.35 -9.96
CA ARG A 61 -6.31 11.78 -9.76
C ARG A 61 -4.98 12.19 -10.38
N ASN A 62 -4.96 13.36 -11.02
CA ASN A 62 -3.83 13.94 -11.77
C ASN A 62 -3.44 13.20 -13.06
N GLY A 63 -4.13 12.12 -13.44
CA GLY A 63 -3.80 11.34 -14.62
C GLY A 63 -2.49 10.55 -14.45
N GLY A 64 -2.21 9.66 -15.39
CA GLY A 64 -1.04 8.78 -15.32
C GLY A 64 -1.32 7.42 -15.94
N ALA A 65 -0.24 6.68 -16.22
CA ALA A 65 -0.36 5.32 -16.69
C ALA A 65 -0.82 4.42 -15.54
N LYS A 66 -1.86 3.61 -15.79
CA LYS A 66 -2.31 2.59 -14.86
C LYS A 66 -2.64 1.30 -15.59
N ARG A 67 -2.50 0.18 -14.88
CA ARG A 67 -2.96 -1.14 -15.29
C ARG A 67 -3.79 -1.71 -14.16
N ILE A 68 -4.90 -2.36 -14.51
CA ILE A 68 -5.73 -3.05 -13.53
C ILE A 68 -5.46 -4.53 -13.71
N TRP A 69 -4.90 -5.17 -12.70
CA TRP A 69 -4.68 -6.62 -12.70
C TRP A 69 -5.86 -7.31 -12.00
N ARG A 70 -6.12 -8.55 -12.41
CA ARG A 70 -7.27 -9.31 -11.89
C ARG A 70 -6.99 -9.64 -10.42
N HIS A 71 -8.03 -9.71 -9.61
CA HIS A 71 -7.92 -9.78 -8.17
C HIS A 71 -7.09 -10.99 -7.77
N ASN A 72 -5.98 -10.76 -7.06
CA ASN A 72 -5.02 -11.78 -6.64
C ASN A 72 -4.46 -12.67 -7.79
N ASP A 73 -4.60 -12.26 -9.06
CA ASP A 73 -4.08 -12.94 -10.25
C ASP A 73 -2.65 -12.48 -10.57
N LEU A 74 -1.69 -13.16 -9.96
CA LEU A 74 -0.25 -12.89 -10.13
C LEU A 74 0.24 -13.07 -11.57
N ALA A 75 -0.40 -13.96 -12.35
CA ALA A 75 -0.02 -14.18 -13.75
C ALA A 75 -0.42 -12.97 -14.60
N HIS A 76 -1.62 -12.43 -14.39
CA HIS A 76 -2.07 -11.22 -15.07
C HIS A 76 -1.25 -9.99 -14.65
N LEU A 77 -0.92 -9.85 -13.36
CA LEU A 77 -0.03 -8.78 -12.89
C LEU A 77 1.31 -8.83 -13.64
N ARG A 78 1.93 -10.01 -13.69
CA ARG A 78 3.21 -10.21 -14.36
C ARG A 78 3.15 -9.95 -15.87
N GLU A 79 2.07 -10.38 -16.52
CA GLU A 79 1.81 -10.12 -17.94
C GLU A 79 1.76 -8.61 -18.23
N LEU A 80 1.01 -7.85 -17.42
CA LEU A 80 0.89 -6.40 -17.57
C LEU A 80 2.23 -5.70 -17.36
N MET A 81 3.00 -6.11 -16.35
CA MET A 81 4.31 -5.51 -16.06
C MET A 81 5.36 -5.83 -17.13
N ALA A 82 5.33 -7.03 -17.71
CA ALA A 82 6.23 -7.43 -18.77
C ALA A 82 5.96 -6.74 -20.12
N ALA A 83 4.74 -6.22 -20.31
CA ALA A 83 4.36 -5.49 -21.52
C ALA A 83 4.76 -4.00 -21.51
N ASP A 84 5.06 -3.44 -20.33
CA ASP A 84 5.43 -2.03 -20.17
C ASP A 84 6.95 -1.82 -20.25
N ASP A 85 7.36 -0.56 -20.47
CA ASP A 85 8.79 -0.19 -20.56
C ASP A 85 9.55 -0.57 -19.27
N PRO A 86 10.60 -1.41 -19.35
CA PRO A 86 11.40 -1.78 -18.17
C PRO A 86 12.04 -0.58 -17.48
N ALA A 87 12.33 0.52 -18.18
CA ALA A 87 12.94 1.72 -17.62
C ALA A 87 11.96 2.65 -16.89
N ALA A 88 10.64 2.50 -17.12
CA ALA A 88 9.64 3.32 -16.45
C ALA A 88 9.57 2.98 -14.94
N PRO A 89 9.42 3.98 -14.04
CA PRO A 89 9.16 3.71 -12.63
C PRO A 89 7.80 3.02 -12.47
N LYS A 90 7.73 2.05 -11.55
CA LYS A 90 6.56 1.18 -11.36
C LYS A 90 6.15 1.14 -9.90
N LEU A 91 4.86 1.02 -9.64
CA LEU A 91 4.31 0.80 -8.31
C LEU A 91 3.15 -0.19 -8.37
N ILE A 92 3.17 -1.19 -7.51
CA ILE A 92 2.08 -2.17 -7.33
C ILE A 92 1.27 -1.76 -6.10
N ALA A 93 -0.02 -1.49 -6.27
CA ALA A 93 -0.94 -1.08 -5.21
C ALA A 93 -1.96 -2.18 -4.94
N PHE A 94 -2.05 -2.65 -3.69
CA PHE A 94 -2.92 -3.76 -3.28
C PHE A 94 -3.26 -3.70 -1.79
N GLU A 95 -4.25 -4.49 -1.35
CA GLU A 95 -4.63 -4.62 0.06
C GLU A 95 -4.07 -5.90 0.68
N SER A 96 -3.78 -5.91 1.98
CA SER A 96 -3.44 -7.14 2.67
C SER A 96 -4.66 -8.01 2.97
N VAL A 97 -5.74 -7.39 3.44
CA VAL A 97 -7.05 -8.00 3.73
C VAL A 97 -8.12 -7.18 3.03
N TYR A 98 -8.80 -7.75 2.04
CA TYR A 98 -9.80 -7.01 1.27
C TYR A 98 -11.09 -6.85 2.05
N SER A 99 -11.58 -5.62 2.11
CA SER A 99 -12.63 -5.19 3.05
C SER A 99 -13.98 -5.92 2.97
N MET A 100 -14.36 -6.39 1.78
CA MET A 100 -15.69 -6.98 1.53
C MET A 100 -15.65 -8.50 1.53
N ASP A 101 -14.65 -9.10 0.89
CA ASP A 101 -14.54 -10.55 0.73
C ASP A 101 -13.77 -11.22 1.88
N GLY A 102 -12.94 -10.46 2.60
CA GLY A 102 -12.19 -10.93 3.77
C GLY A 102 -11.04 -11.87 3.44
N ASP A 103 -10.71 -12.01 2.16
CA ASP A 103 -9.56 -12.77 1.69
C ASP A 103 -8.24 -12.01 1.93
N ILE A 104 -7.13 -12.77 1.89
CA ILE A 104 -5.79 -12.27 2.15
C ILE A 104 -4.97 -12.39 0.87
N SER A 105 -4.33 -11.28 0.46
CA SER A 105 -3.50 -11.24 -0.74
C SER A 105 -2.31 -12.21 -0.68
N PRO A 106 -1.85 -12.79 -1.81
CA PRO A 106 -0.60 -13.55 -1.87
C PRO A 106 0.63 -12.63 -1.83
N MET A 107 0.80 -11.91 -0.71
CA MET A 107 1.72 -10.77 -0.57
C MET A 107 3.19 -11.11 -0.87
N GLU A 108 3.66 -12.28 -0.46
CA GLU A 108 5.04 -12.71 -0.70
C GLU A 108 5.35 -12.76 -2.20
N ALA A 109 4.45 -13.33 -2.98
CA ALA A 109 4.59 -13.41 -4.43
C ALA A 109 4.40 -12.05 -5.12
N VAL A 110 3.55 -11.17 -4.59
CA VAL A 110 3.47 -9.78 -5.06
C VAL A 110 4.81 -9.07 -4.85
N CYS A 111 5.45 -9.26 -3.69
CA CYS A 111 6.77 -8.70 -3.40
C CYS A 111 7.86 -9.30 -4.31
N ASP A 112 7.78 -10.59 -4.63
CA ASP A 112 8.71 -11.25 -5.57
C ASP A 112 8.61 -10.62 -6.96
N ILE A 113 7.39 -10.39 -7.46
CA ILE A 113 7.15 -9.71 -8.73
C ILE A 113 7.64 -8.25 -8.67
N ALA A 114 7.34 -7.52 -7.60
CA ALA A 114 7.84 -6.15 -7.45
C ALA A 114 9.37 -6.09 -7.53
N GLN A 115 10.07 -6.97 -6.83
CA GLN A 115 11.53 -7.05 -6.88
C GLN A 115 12.05 -7.39 -8.27
N GLU A 116 11.42 -8.32 -8.98
CA GLU A 116 11.81 -8.71 -10.33
C GLU A 116 11.71 -7.57 -11.34
N PHE A 117 10.61 -6.80 -11.27
CA PHE A 117 10.34 -5.71 -12.22
C PHE A 117 10.85 -4.34 -11.75
N GLY A 118 11.54 -4.28 -10.61
CA GLY A 118 12.03 -3.04 -10.02
C GLY A 118 10.91 -2.06 -9.66
N ALA A 119 9.80 -2.58 -9.14
CA ALA A 119 8.63 -1.80 -8.75
C ALA A 119 8.57 -1.57 -7.23
N LEU A 120 8.05 -0.42 -6.84
CA LEU A 120 7.64 -0.16 -5.46
C LEU A 120 6.37 -0.94 -5.11
N THR A 121 6.17 -1.19 -3.83
CA THR A 121 4.98 -1.79 -3.25
C THR A 121 4.24 -0.80 -2.36
N TYR A 122 2.96 -0.61 -2.65
CA TYR A 122 2.04 0.18 -1.84
C TYR A 122 0.98 -0.77 -1.29
N LEU A 123 1.01 -0.97 0.02
CA LEU A 123 0.15 -1.92 0.71
C LEU A 123 -0.86 -1.19 1.60
N ASP A 124 -2.14 -1.48 1.40
CA ASP A 124 -3.18 -1.07 2.34
C ASP A 124 -3.42 -2.17 3.40
N GLU A 125 -3.07 -1.88 4.65
CA GLU A 125 -3.26 -2.76 5.83
C GLU A 125 -4.43 -2.29 6.72
N VAL A 126 -5.34 -1.45 6.20
CA VAL A 126 -6.44 -0.84 6.96
C VAL A 126 -7.32 -1.89 7.68
N HIS A 127 -7.55 -3.06 7.09
CA HIS A 127 -8.32 -4.16 7.67
C HIS A 127 -7.47 -5.20 8.41
N ALA A 128 -6.20 -4.89 8.68
CA ALA A 128 -5.27 -5.82 9.31
C ALA A 128 -4.53 -5.24 10.53
N VAL A 129 -4.19 -3.94 10.50
CA VAL A 129 -3.53 -3.29 11.63
C VAL A 129 -4.36 -3.42 12.92
N GLY A 130 -3.66 -3.63 14.03
CA GLY A 130 -4.23 -3.93 15.36
C GLY A 130 -4.75 -5.36 15.53
N MET A 131 -4.71 -6.21 14.49
CA MET A 131 -5.31 -7.55 14.52
C MET A 131 -4.35 -8.68 14.11
N TYR A 132 -3.38 -8.40 13.24
CA TYR A 132 -2.44 -9.40 12.73
C TYR A 132 -0.99 -9.05 13.06
N GLY A 133 -0.19 -10.10 13.25
CA GLY A 133 1.21 -9.99 13.67
C GLY A 133 1.38 -9.89 15.19
N PRO A 134 2.56 -10.23 15.74
CA PRO A 134 2.79 -10.25 17.18
C PRO A 134 2.63 -8.89 17.86
N ARG A 135 2.82 -7.77 17.15
CA ARG A 135 2.63 -6.42 17.66
C ARG A 135 1.38 -5.74 17.10
N GLY A 136 0.64 -6.42 16.23
CA GLY A 136 -0.52 -5.85 15.54
C GLY A 136 -0.15 -4.96 14.36
N ALA A 137 1.05 -5.09 13.78
CA ALA A 137 1.46 -4.23 12.66
C ALA A 137 0.81 -4.63 11.32
N GLY A 138 0.13 -5.77 11.23
CA GLY A 138 -0.62 -6.20 10.06
C GLY A 138 -0.21 -7.57 9.54
N VAL A 139 -0.72 -7.94 8.36
CA VAL A 139 -0.39 -9.22 7.73
C VAL A 139 1.07 -9.26 7.28
N ALA A 140 1.65 -8.13 6.86
CA ALA A 140 3.06 -8.02 6.54
C ALA A 140 3.94 -8.42 7.74
N GLU A 141 3.57 -8.04 8.97
CA GLU A 141 4.28 -8.46 10.17
C GLU A 141 4.11 -9.96 10.42
N LYS A 142 2.87 -10.45 10.32
CA LYS A 142 2.56 -11.88 10.49
C LYS A 142 3.37 -12.77 9.55
N LEU A 143 3.60 -12.32 8.31
CA LEU A 143 4.34 -13.06 7.28
C LEU A 143 5.84 -12.75 7.27
N GLY A 144 6.34 -11.82 8.10
CA GLY A 144 7.74 -11.42 8.09
C GLY A 144 8.15 -10.61 6.84
N LEU A 145 7.20 -9.95 6.18
CA LEU A 145 7.39 -9.23 4.92
C LEU A 145 7.52 -7.71 5.09
N MET A 146 7.45 -7.15 6.31
CA MET A 146 7.49 -5.68 6.52
C MET A 146 8.68 -4.99 5.84
N GLY A 147 9.85 -5.65 5.82
CA GLY A 147 11.06 -5.13 5.15
C GLY A 147 10.98 -5.12 3.62
N ARG A 148 10.00 -5.80 3.03
CA ARG A 148 9.77 -5.90 1.58
C ARG A 148 8.65 -4.98 1.07
N ILE A 149 7.91 -4.33 1.96
CA ILE A 149 6.86 -3.38 1.61
C ILE A 149 7.44 -1.96 1.63
N ASP A 150 7.32 -1.18 0.57
CA ASP A 150 7.90 0.16 0.52
C ASP A 150 7.05 1.19 1.27
N ILE A 151 5.74 1.17 1.04
CA ILE A 151 4.78 2.10 1.64
C ILE A 151 3.60 1.31 2.23
N ILE A 152 3.36 1.48 3.51
CA ILE A 152 2.21 0.92 4.22
C ILE A 152 1.20 2.04 4.47
N ASN A 153 -0.04 1.87 4.01
CA ASN A 153 -1.18 2.70 4.38
C ASN A 153 -2.05 1.97 5.41
N ALA A 154 -2.50 2.68 6.44
CA ALA A 154 -3.40 2.10 7.43
C ALA A 154 -4.26 3.14 8.16
N THR A 155 -5.19 2.65 8.97
CA THR A 155 -6.17 3.47 9.70
C THR A 155 -5.96 3.43 11.20
N LEU A 156 -6.41 4.49 11.88
CA LEU A 156 -6.63 4.54 13.33
C LEU A 156 -8.10 4.30 13.72
N ALA A 157 -8.99 4.14 12.73
CA ALA A 157 -10.45 4.18 12.90
C ALA A 157 -11.15 2.80 12.88
N LYS A 158 -10.38 1.71 12.89
CA LYS A 158 -10.90 0.33 12.95
C LYS A 158 -10.47 -0.34 14.24
N ALA A 159 -9.55 -1.31 14.18
CA ALA A 159 -9.12 -2.06 15.37
C ALA A 159 -8.58 -1.15 16.50
N TYR A 160 -7.95 -0.02 16.16
CA TYR A 160 -7.47 0.95 17.14
C TYR A 160 -8.58 1.80 17.79
N GLY A 161 -9.79 1.85 17.23
CA GLY A 161 -10.97 2.44 17.87
C GLY A 161 -11.02 3.97 17.99
N VAL A 162 -10.22 4.71 17.21
CA VAL A 162 -10.19 6.19 17.22
C VAL A 162 -10.52 6.75 15.82
N MET A 163 -9.76 7.72 15.32
CA MET A 163 -9.95 8.37 14.03
C MET A 163 -8.59 8.73 13.44
N GLY A 164 -8.47 8.64 12.12
CA GLY A 164 -7.28 9.04 11.38
C GLY A 164 -6.82 7.96 10.41
N GLY A 165 -5.82 8.31 9.62
CA GLY A 165 -5.05 7.36 8.83
C GLY A 165 -3.61 7.82 8.72
N TYR A 166 -2.78 6.99 8.14
CA TYR A 166 -1.37 7.27 8.01
C TYR A 166 -0.76 6.49 6.85
N ILE A 167 0.41 6.94 6.44
CA ILE A 167 1.38 6.10 5.73
C ILE A 167 2.63 5.92 6.59
N ALA A 168 3.32 4.80 6.42
CA ALA A 168 4.66 4.54 6.95
C ALA A 168 5.57 4.03 5.82
N ALA A 169 6.76 4.61 5.68
CA ALA A 169 7.70 4.33 4.59
C ALA A 169 9.14 4.66 5.01
N SER A 170 10.12 4.49 4.12
CA SER A 170 11.49 5.00 4.33
C SER A 170 11.46 6.43 4.86
#